data_AF-A0A1W9LZ01-F1
#
_entry.id   AF-A0A1W9LZ01-F1
#
_cell.length_a   1.000
_cell.length_b   1.000
_cell.length_c   1.000
_cell.angle_alpha   90.00
_cell.angle_beta   90.00
_cell.angle_gamma   90.00
#
_symmetry.space_group_name_H-M   'P 1'
#
loop_
_entity.id
_entity.type
_entity.pdbx_description
1 polymer ?
#
loop_
_entity_poly.entity_id
_entity_poly.type
_entity_poly.pdbx_seq_one_letter_code
_entity_poly.pdbx_strand_id
1 'polypeptide(L)' 'IADATVKEENVILKGKPMLGFTGAFISNFIIPDYPGIGESVSRGFGTVERI' A
#
# COMPACT_ATOMS: atom_id res chain seq x y z
N ILE A 1 -9.70 0.76 -17.50
CA ILE A 1 -8.23 0.66 -17.54
C ILE A 1 -7.78 1.08 -16.15
N ALA A 2 -7.28 0.14 -15.35
CA ALA A 2 -6.76 0.44 -14.03
C ALA A 2 -5.27 0.71 -14.18
N ASP A 3 -4.90 1.98 -14.30
CA ASP A 3 -3.51 2.39 -14.35
C ASP A 3 -2.98 2.37 -12.91
N ALA A 4 -2.25 1.30 -12.57
CA ALA A 4 -1.52 1.17 -11.32
C ALA A 4 -0.06 0.89 -11.65
N THR A 5 0.84 1.75 -11.13
CA THR A 5 2.28 1.53 -11.20
C THR A 5 2.71 0.98 -9.86
N VAL A 6 2.93 -0.33 -9.78
CA VAL A 6 3.33 -1.03 -8.56
C VAL A 6 4.68 -1.72 -8.75
N LYS A 7 5.51 -1.63 -7.72
CA LYS A 7 6.79 -2.32 -7.59
C LYS A 7 6.67 -3.33 -6.46
N GLU A 8 7.06 -4.57 -6.75
CA GLU A 8 7.16 -5.64 -5.76
C GLU A 8 8.37 -5.41 -4.84
N GLU A 9 8.17 -5.58 -3.54
CA GLU A 9 9.22 -5.49 -2.54
C GLU A 9 9.12 -6.64 -1.53
N ASN A 10 10.26 -7.21 -1.15
CA ASN A 10 10.30 -8.22 -0.10
C ASN A 10 10.23 -7.51 1.26
N VAL A 11 9.17 -7.80 2.03
CA VAL A 11 8.95 -7.22 3.36
C VAL A 11 8.94 -8.31 4.42
N ILE A 12 9.35 -7.98 5.64
CA ILE A 12 9.28 -8.91 6.78
C ILE A 12 8.09 -8.51 7.65
N LEU A 13 7.09 -9.38 7.72
CA LEU A 13 5.95 -9.21 8.62
C LEU A 13 5.98 -10.29 9.69
N LYS A 14 6.00 -9.87 10.97
CA LYS A 14 6.03 -10.77 12.14
C LYS A 14 7.15 -11.84 12.04
N GLY A 15 8.31 -11.44 11.51
CA GLY A 15 9.47 -12.32 11.34
C GLY A 15 9.42 -13.28 10.15
N LYS A 16 8.40 -13.17 9.28
CA LYS A 16 8.28 -13.97 8.05
C LYS A 16 8.44 -13.08 6.82
N PRO A 17 9.23 -13.50 5.81
CA PRO A 17 9.30 -12.78 4.54
C PRO A 17 7.96 -12.92 3.81
N MET A 18 7.47 -11.81 3.27
CA MET A 18 6.26 -11.72 2.46
C MET A 18 6.51 -10.80 1.28
N LEU A 19 5.68 -10.95 0.25
CA LEU A 19 5.65 -10.04 -0.89
C LEU A 19 4.79 -8.81 -0.54
N GLY A 20 5.38 -7.63 -0.63
CA GLY A 20 4.72 -6.34 -0.50
C GLY A 20 4.74 -5.58 -1.82
N PHE A 21 3.97 -4.49 -1.88
CA PHE A 21 3.88 -3.63 -3.06
C PHE A 21 3.99 -2.17 -2.63
N THR A 22 4.74 -1.40 -3.43
CA THR A 22 4.86 0.06 -3.28
C THR A 22 4.58 0.70 -4.64
N GLY A 23 3.77 1.75 -4.69
CA GLY A 23 3.35 2.31 -5.97
C GLY A 23 2.25 3.36 -5.89
N ALA A 24 1.71 3.70 -7.07
CA ALA A 24 0.59 4.61 -7.23
C ALA A 24 -0.56 3.90 -7.98
N PHE A 25 -1.80 4.24 -7.62
CA PHE A 25 -3.00 3.74 -8.25
C PHE A 25 -4.06 4.84 -8.37
N ILE A 26 -4.95 4.67 -9.33
CA ILE A 26 -6.10 5.56 -9.52
C ILE A 26 -7.34 4.90 -8.91
N SER A 27 -8.11 5.68 -8.15
CA SER A 27 -9.39 5.25 -7.57
C SER A 27 -10.45 6.33 -7.74
N ASN A 28 -11.72 5.92 -7.79
CA ASN A 28 -12.88 6.80 -7.80
C ASN A 28 -13.35 7.18 -6.38
N PHE A 29 -12.59 6.83 -5.34
CA PHE A 29 -12.88 7.13 -3.95
C PHE A 29 -11.94 8.22 -3.41
N ILE A 30 -12.47 9.16 -2.64
CA ILE A 30 -11.66 10.19 -1.98
C ILE A 30 -11.06 9.59 -0.71
N ILE A 31 -9.78 9.30 -0.76
CA ILE A 31 -9.00 8.83 0.39
C ILE A 31 -8.31 10.05 1.01
N PRO A 32 -8.45 10.31 2.32
CA PRO A 32 -7.66 11.32 3.03
C PRO A 32 -6.16 11.02 2.99
N ASP A 33 -5.31 11.94 3.44
CA ASP A 33 -3.87 11.68 3.52
C ASP A 33 -3.52 10.84 4.77
N TYR A 34 -2.62 9.87 4.57
CA TYR A 34 -2.09 8.91 5.55
C TYR A 34 -3.01 7.83 6.15
N PRO A 35 -4.20 7.49 5.62
CA PRO A 35 -4.88 6.26 6.04
C PRO A 35 -4.11 5.06 5.51
N GLY A 36 -4.13 3.96 6.26
CA GLY A 36 -3.60 2.68 5.79
C GLY A 36 -4.70 1.77 5.24
N ILE A 37 -4.39 1.07 4.17
CA ILE A 37 -5.25 0.07 3.53
C ILE A 37 -4.58 -1.30 3.49
N GLY A 38 -5.35 -2.38 3.62
CA GLY A 38 -4.82 -3.76 3.56
C GLY A 38 -4.48 -4.37 4.92
N GLU A 39 -3.49 -5.27 4.94
CA GLU A 39 -3.10 -6.01 6.15
C GLU A 39 -2.07 -5.24 6.98
N SER A 40 -2.16 -5.37 8.31
CA SER A 40 -1.16 -4.82 9.25
C SER A 40 -0.97 -3.30 9.16
N VAL A 41 -2.04 -2.59 8.82
CA VAL A 41 -2.12 -1.12 8.78
C VAL A 41 -1.63 -0.46 10.07
N SER A 42 -1.92 -1.06 11.24
CA SER A 42 -1.44 -0.55 12.53
C SER A 42 0.07 -0.55 12.69
N ARG A 43 0.80 -1.22 11.80
CA ARG A 43 2.28 -1.25 11.73
C ARG A 43 2.84 -0.34 10.64
N GLY A 44 2.00 0.50 10.02
CA GLY A 44 2.39 1.46 8.97
C GLY A 44 2.33 0.91 7.54
N PHE A 45 1.87 -0.34 7.33
CA PHE A 45 1.72 -0.90 5.99
C PHE A 45 0.52 -0.32 5.26
N GLY A 46 0.66 -0.17 3.95
CA GLY A 46 -0.41 0.27 3.06
C GLY A 46 -0.86 1.71 3.28
N THR A 47 0.00 2.54 3.86
CA THR A 47 -0.24 3.98 4.00
C THR A 47 -0.37 4.60 2.61
N VAL A 48 -1.42 5.37 2.37
CA VAL A 48 -1.64 6.09 1.13
C VAL A 48 -1.70 7.59 1.38
N GLU A 49 -1.29 8.35 0.38
CA GLU A 49 -1.31 9.81 0.37
C GLU A 49 -1.74 10.24 -1.03
N ARG A 50 -2.47 11.35 -1.12
CA ARG A 50 -2.91 11.87 -2.41
C ARG A 50 -1.77 12.61 -3.10
N ILE A 51 -1.54 12.26 -4.37
CA ILE A 51 -0.57 12.90 -5.28
C ILE A 51 -1.26 14.00 -6.10
#